data_AF-A0A388JV66-F1
#
_entry.id   AF-A0A388JV66-F1
#
_cell.length_a   1.000
_cell.length_b   1.000
_cell.length_c   1.000
_cell.angle_alpha   90.00
_cell.angle_beta   90.00
_cell.angle_gamma   90.00
#
_symmetry.space_group_name_H-M   'P 1'
#
loop_
_entity.id
_entity.type
_entity.pdbx_description
1 polymer ?
#
loop_
_entity_poly.entity_id
_entity_poly.type
_entity_poly.pdbx_seq_one_letter_code
_entity_poly.pdbx_strand_id
1 'polypeptide(L)'
;MSKEERAQRERKKKGWRDYMIRMLQDDDLPVNSTWDVKFERMLLSELMVSTKHSTNLQKMMGLHEMLDEKCPRLFEEYAEVARKLGKMEGGDGMREIGEDLDTVGKGFQAELKESTELFTQGFFDYIPGLLKEMSRLRKKEEEKDVQVTKLTEDLEGIRKEVEELKKRKEELQKQVSTLEIFLTQKSKELEDKVAEREKVEKKVEGLCSEVSVQGLDLDDEIMKE
;
A
#
# COMPACT_ATOMS: atom_id res chain seq x y z
N MET A 1 -24.58 -31.75 -23.86
CA MET A 1 -23.29 -31.06 -23.65
C MET A 1 -22.21 -32.11 -23.42
N SER A 2 -21.23 -32.18 -24.30
CA SER A 2 -20.17 -33.20 -24.22
C SER A 2 -19.17 -32.87 -23.11
N LYS A 3 -18.39 -33.87 -22.66
CA LYS A 3 -17.29 -33.63 -21.71
C LYS A 3 -16.26 -32.64 -22.24
N GLU A 4 -16.11 -32.58 -23.56
CA GLU A 4 -15.14 -31.74 -24.26
C GLU A 4 -15.59 -30.27 -24.33
N GLU A 5 -16.88 -30.04 -24.59
CA GLU A 5 -17.48 -28.70 -24.51
C GLU A 5 -17.38 -28.12 -23.09
N ARG A 6 -17.59 -28.96 -22.07
CA ARG A 6 -17.47 -28.55 -20.66
C ARG A 6 -16.03 -28.16 -20.30
N ALA A 7 -15.05 -28.93 -20.77
CA ALA A 7 -13.64 -28.64 -20.56
C ALA A 7 -13.20 -27.36 -21.28
N GLN A 8 -13.72 -27.11 -22.48
CA GLN A 8 -13.44 -25.89 -23.24
C GLN A 8 -14.03 -24.64 -22.55
N ARG A 9 -15.23 -24.74 -21.97
CA ARG A 9 -15.82 -23.67 -21.15
C ARG A 9 -14.98 -23.34 -19.93
N GLU A 10 -14.53 -24.34 -19.18
CA GLU A 10 -13.70 -24.10 -18.00
C GLU A 10 -12.34 -23.47 -18.37
N ARG A 11 -11.77 -23.82 -19.54
CA ARG A 11 -10.58 -23.16 -20.07
C ARG A 11 -10.84 -21.69 -20.43
N LYS A 12 -11.97 -21.37 -21.09
CA LYS A 12 -12.35 -19.97 -21.39
C LYS A 12 -12.55 -19.16 -20.10
N LYS A 13 -13.28 -19.71 -19.12
CA LYS A 13 -13.48 -19.07 -17.80
C LYS A 13 -12.18 -18.85 -17.05
N LYS A 14 -11.26 -19.81 -17.11
CA LYS A 14 -9.92 -19.66 -16.53
C LYS A 14 -9.14 -18.55 -17.25
N GLY A 15 -9.14 -18.52 -18.58
CA GLY A 15 -8.49 -17.48 -19.37
C GLY A 15 -9.00 -16.07 -19.06
N TRP A 16 -10.32 -15.90 -18.88
CA TRP A 16 -10.91 -14.64 -18.45
C TRP A 16 -10.47 -14.24 -17.03
N ARG A 17 -10.45 -15.18 -16.08
CA ARG A 17 -9.93 -14.92 -14.73
C ARG A 17 -8.46 -14.50 -14.76
N ASP A 18 -7.64 -15.21 -15.51
CA ASP A 18 -6.21 -14.94 -15.64
C ASP A 18 -5.94 -13.59 -16.34
N TYR A 19 -6.79 -13.21 -17.31
CA TYR A 19 -6.76 -11.89 -17.95
C TYR A 19 -7.11 -10.77 -16.96
N MET A 20 -8.18 -10.94 -16.18
CA MET A 20 -8.59 -9.96 -15.16
C MET A 20 -7.54 -9.82 -14.04
N ILE A 21 -6.95 -10.94 -13.60
CA ILE A 21 -5.86 -10.92 -12.61
C ILE A 21 -4.66 -10.15 -13.16
N ARG A 22 -4.30 -10.36 -14.43
CA ARG A 22 -3.19 -9.67 -15.09
C ARG A 22 -3.44 -8.17 -15.22
N MET A 23 -4.64 -7.77 -15.64
CA MET A 23 -5.08 -6.36 -15.65
C MET A 23 -5.00 -5.71 -14.26
N LEU A 24 -5.14 -6.48 -13.18
CA LEU A 24 -5.02 -6.00 -11.81
C LEU A 24 -3.58 -6.03 -11.28
N GLN A 25 -2.70 -6.82 -11.89
CA GLN A 25 -1.29 -6.98 -11.49
C GLN A 25 -0.34 -6.07 -12.27
N ASP A 26 -0.62 -5.75 -13.53
CA ASP A 26 0.34 -5.13 -14.46
C ASP A 26 0.54 -3.61 -14.31
N ASP A 27 0.13 -2.95 -13.23
CA ASP A 27 0.56 -1.56 -12.97
C ASP A 27 0.66 -1.24 -11.48
N ASP A 28 1.85 -0.87 -11.03
CA ASP A 28 2.03 0.10 -9.96
C ASP A 28 1.52 1.45 -10.48
N LEU A 29 0.20 1.66 -10.40
CA LEU A 29 -0.39 2.95 -10.78
C LEU A 29 0.37 4.04 -10.01
N PRO A 30 1.01 5.00 -10.69
CA PRO A 30 1.65 6.10 -9.99
C PRO A 30 0.64 6.73 -9.05
N VAL A 31 1.10 7.20 -7.89
CA VAL A 31 0.26 7.85 -6.85
C VAL A 31 -0.63 8.96 -7.44
N ASN A 32 -0.28 9.48 -8.63
CA ASN A 32 -0.98 10.54 -9.35
C ASN A 32 -1.99 10.08 -10.42
N SER A 33 -2.33 8.78 -10.53
CA SER A 33 -3.37 8.35 -11.48
C SER A 33 -4.70 9.02 -11.19
N THR A 34 -5.44 9.35 -12.26
CA THR A 34 -6.77 9.96 -12.17
C THR A 34 -7.72 9.07 -11.39
N TRP A 35 -8.64 9.72 -10.66
CA TRP A 35 -9.61 9.06 -9.79
C TRP A 35 -10.39 7.95 -10.49
N ASP A 36 -10.73 8.14 -11.78
CA ASP A 36 -11.46 7.16 -12.58
C ASP A 36 -10.71 5.83 -12.72
N VAL A 37 -9.39 5.85 -12.94
CA VAL A 37 -8.58 4.64 -13.11
C VAL A 37 -8.36 3.91 -11.78
N LYS A 38 -8.13 4.66 -10.70
CA LYS A 38 -8.02 4.09 -9.35
C LYS A 38 -9.35 3.46 -8.91
N PHE A 39 -10.45 4.11 -9.26
CA PHE A 39 -11.81 3.67 -8.95
C PHE A 39 -12.22 2.43 -9.74
N GLU A 40 -11.94 2.37 -11.05
CA GLU A 40 -12.15 1.16 -11.86
C GLU A 40 -11.38 -0.03 -11.29
N ARG A 41 -10.12 0.16 -10.89
CA ARG A 41 -9.32 -0.90 -10.27
C ARG A 41 -9.86 -1.34 -8.91
N MET A 42 -10.26 -0.39 -8.07
CA MET A 42 -10.87 -0.67 -6.77
C MET A 42 -12.19 -1.43 -6.93
N LEU A 43 -13.01 -1.03 -7.89
CA LEU A 43 -14.25 -1.69 -8.24
C LEU A 43 -14.00 -3.13 -8.69
N LEU A 44 -13.06 -3.33 -9.61
CA LEU A 44 -12.70 -4.66 -10.12
C LEU A 44 -12.09 -5.55 -9.02
N SER A 45 -11.27 -4.99 -8.13
CA SER A 45 -10.67 -5.73 -7.01
C SER A 45 -11.72 -6.15 -5.98
N GLU A 46 -12.61 -5.23 -5.58
CA GLU A 46 -13.71 -5.55 -4.66
C GLU A 46 -14.70 -6.53 -5.33
N LEU A 47 -14.97 -6.39 -6.63
CA LEU A 47 -15.81 -7.30 -7.40
C LEU A 47 -15.25 -8.72 -7.46
N MET A 48 -13.93 -8.88 -7.59
CA MET A 48 -13.28 -10.19 -7.61
C MET A 48 -13.17 -10.82 -6.21
N VAL A 49 -12.88 -10.03 -5.18
CA VAL A 49 -12.65 -10.51 -3.81
C VAL A 49 -13.97 -10.73 -3.06
N SER A 50 -15.00 -9.93 -3.36
CA SER A 50 -16.31 -10.04 -2.72
C SER A 50 -17.07 -11.27 -3.26
N THR A 51 -17.14 -12.30 -2.42
CA THR A 51 -17.98 -13.50 -2.64
C THR A 51 -19.44 -13.13 -2.92
N LYS A 52 -19.90 -11.97 -2.41
CA LYS A 52 -21.25 -11.43 -2.61
C LYS A 52 -21.52 -10.96 -4.05
N HIS A 53 -20.49 -10.54 -4.78
CA HIS A 53 -20.62 -10.11 -6.17
C HIS A 53 -20.19 -11.17 -7.19
N SER A 54 -19.54 -12.25 -6.75
CA SER A 54 -19.12 -13.37 -7.62
C SER A 54 -20.29 -13.99 -8.38
N THR A 55 -21.47 -14.11 -7.75
CA THR A 55 -22.69 -14.63 -8.40
C THR A 55 -23.17 -13.74 -9.54
N ASN A 56 -23.02 -12.43 -9.40
CA ASN A 56 -23.44 -11.47 -10.43
C ASN A 56 -22.42 -11.40 -11.58
N LEU A 57 -21.11 -11.46 -11.27
CA LEU A 57 -20.08 -11.66 -12.28
C LEU A 57 -20.29 -12.97 -13.06
N GLN A 58 -20.67 -14.05 -12.38
CA GLN A 58 -21.02 -15.31 -13.04
C GLN A 58 -22.21 -15.18 -13.99
N LYS A 59 -23.24 -14.40 -13.62
CA LYS A 59 -24.38 -14.10 -14.51
C LYS A 59 -23.94 -13.30 -15.74
N MET A 60 -23.10 -12.27 -15.56
CA MET A 60 -22.55 -11.47 -16.65
C MET A 60 -21.66 -12.29 -17.60
N MET A 61 -20.80 -13.16 -17.05
CA MET A 61 -19.99 -14.10 -17.84
C MET A 61 -20.87 -15.09 -18.60
N GLY A 62 -21.94 -15.61 -17.98
CA GLY A 62 -22.90 -16.49 -18.64
C GLY A 62 -23.61 -15.81 -19.82
N LEU A 63 -23.94 -14.52 -19.68
CA LEU A 63 -24.47 -13.70 -20.78
C LEU A 63 -23.45 -13.52 -21.90
N HIS A 64 -22.20 -13.20 -21.57
CA HIS A 64 -21.12 -13.08 -22.56
C HIS A 64 -20.87 -14.40 -23.31
N GLU A 65 -20.89 -15.53 -22.59
CA GLU A 65 -20.77 -16.87 -23.19
C GLU A 65 -21.95 -17.18 -24.11
N MET A 66 -23.18 -16.78 -23.73
CA MET A 66 -24.36 -16.96 -24.57
C MET A 66 -24.25 -16.15 -25.86
N LEU A 67 -23.83 -14.90 -25.79
CA LEU A 67 -23.62 -14.05 -26.97
C LEU A 67 -22.50 -14.61 -27.87
N ASP A 68 -21.40 -15.06 -27.29
CA ASP A 68 -20.25 -15.65 -28.02
C ASP A 68 -20.63 -16.97 -28.73
N GLU A 69 -21.54 -17.76 -28.16
CA GLU A 69 -22.02 -19.01 -28.79
C GLU A 69 -23.12 -18.78 -29.83
N LYS A 70 -24.08 -17.89 -29.54
CA LYS A 70 -25.26 -17.70 -30.38
C LYS A 70 -25.01 -16.80 -31.59
N CYS A 71 -24.21 -15.74 -31.45
CA CYS A 71 -23.95 -14.83 -32.56
C CYS A 71 -23.31 -15.51 -33.79
N PRO A 72 -22.29 -16.39 -33.65
CA PRO A 72 -21.71 -17.08 -34.80
C PRO A 72 -22.70 -18.01 -35.52
N ARG A 73 -23.53 -18.76 -34.79
CA ARG A 73 -24.55 -19.65 -35.38
C ARG A 73 -25.54 -18.87 -36.25
N LEU A 74 -25.95 -17.69 -35.79
CA LEU A 74 -26.83 -16.80 -36.56
C LEU A 74 -26.20 -16.32 -37.87
N PHE A 75 -24.91 -16.00 -37.85
CA PHE A 75 -24.19 -15.63 -39.07
C PHE A 75 -24.05 -16.81 -40.03
N GLU A 76 -23.89 -18.04 -39.52
CA GLU A 76 -23.85 -19.26 -40.34
C GLU A 76 -25.19 -19.58 -41.01
N GLU A 77 -26.30 -19.49 -40.25
CA GLU A 77 -27.66 -19.70 -40.77
C GLU A 77 -28.02 -18.65 -41.85
N TYR A 78 -27.68 -17.38 -41.60
CA TYR A 78 -27.86 -16.32 -42.59
C TYR A 78 -27.02 -16.56 -43.85
N ALA A 79 -25.75 -16.99 -43.70
CA ALA A 79 -24.88 -17.31 -44.81
C ALA A 79 -25.34 -18.56 -45.60
N GLU A 80 -26.02 -19.49 -44.97
CA GLU A 80 -26.65 -20.63 -45.64
C GLU A 80 -27.85 -20.21 -46.49
N VAL A 81 -28.73 -19.38 -45.93
CA VAL A 81 -29.86 -18.80 -46.66
C VAL A 81 -29.36 -17.96 -47.86
N ALA A 82 -28.33 -17.14 -47.67
CA ALA A 82 -27.72 -16.38 -48.76
C ALA A 82 -27.09 -17.27 -49.86
N ARG A 83 -26.47 -18.40 -49.48
CA ARG A 83 -25.96 -19.41 -50.43
C ARG A 83 -27.07 -20.12 -51.20
N LYS A 84 -28.20 -20.42 -50.56
CA LYS A 84 -29.39 -20.99 -51.23
C LYS A 84 -29.97 -20.01 -52.24
N LEU A 85 -30.07 -18.73 -51.87
CA LEU A 85 -30.56 -17.65 -52.73
C LEU A 85 -29.69 -17.47 -53.98
N GLY A 86 -28.37 -17.52 -53.85
CA GLY A 86 -27.44 -17.39 -54.97
C GLY A 86 -27.39 -18.59 -55.94
N LYS A 87 -28.03 -19.72 -55.59
CA LYS A 87 -28.04 -20.95 -56.40
C LYS A 87 -29.37 -21.19 -57.13
N MET A 88 -30.38 -20.35 -56.95
CA MET A 88 -31.68 -20.53 -57.60
C MET A 88 -31.80 -19.79 -58.93
N GLU A 89 -32.13 -20.54 -59.98
CA GLU A 89 -32.57 -20.04 -61.29
C GLU A 89 -34.01 -20.55 -61.52
N GLY A 90 -35.03 -19.77 -61.12
CA GLY A 90 -36.44 -20.11 -61.36
C GLY A 90 -37.40 -19.70 -60.23
N GLY A 91 -38.56 -19.17 -60.62
CA GLY A 91 -39.50 -18.47 -59.72
C GLY A 91 -40.23 -19.32 -58.67
N ASP A 92 -40.18 -20.65 -58.74
CA ASP A 92 -40.88 -21.51 -57.77
C ASP A 92 -40.10 -21.69 -56.46
N GLY A 93 -38.76 -21.71 -56.52
CA GLY A 93 -37.91 -21.79 -55.33
C GLY A 93 -37.87 -20.48 -54.51
N MET A 94 -38.27 -19.36 -55.11
CA MET A 94 -38.33 -18.06 -54.43
C MET A 94 -39.36 -18.04 -53.29
N ARG A 95 -40.40 -18.88 -53.37
CA ARG A 95 -41.46 -18.98 -52.35
C ARG A 95 -40.99 -19.78 -51.13
N GLU A 96 -40.31 -20.89 -51.37
CA GLU A 96 -39.70 -21.75 -50.33
C GLU A 96 -38.61 -21.00 -49.55
N ILE A 97 -37.75 -20.24 -50.24
CA ILE A 97 -36.76 -19.39 -49.56
C ILE A 97 -37.45 -18.30 -48.72
N GLY A 98 -38.56 -17.73 -49.18
CA GLY A 98 -39.32 -16.74 -48.43
C GLY A 98 -39.87 -17.29 -47.10
N GLU A 99 -40.37 -18.53 -47.11
CA GLU A 99 -40.85 -19.23 -45.91
C GLU A 99 -39.70 -19.64 -44.97
N ASP A 100 -38.56 -20.09 -45.50
CA ASP A 100 -37.34 -20.35 -44.73
C ASP A 100 -36.83 -19.06 -44.05
N LEU A 101 -36.81 -17.94 -44.77
CA LEU A 101 -36.34 -16.64 -44.25
C LEU A 101 -37.28 -16.08 -43.17
N ASP A 102 -38.59 -16.23 -43.34
CA ASP A 102 -39.59 -15.83 -42.36
C ASP A 102 -39.50 -16.69 -41.09
N THR A 103 -39.24 -17.99 -41.23
CA THR A 103 -39.04 -18.91 -40.09
C THR A 103 -37.76 -18.57 -39.33
N VAL A 104 -36.65 -18.35 -40.03
CA VAL A 104 -35.38 -17.90 -39.44
C VAL A 104 -35.54 -16.53 -38.77
N GLY A 105 -36.22 -15.59 -39.43
CA GLY A 105 -36.48 -14.25 -38.90
C GLY A 105 -37.31 -14.26 -37.61
N LYS A 106 -38.37 -15.07 -37.55
CA LYS A 106 -39.21 -15.23 -36.36
C LYS A 106 -38.48 -15.95 -35.22
N GLY A 107 -37.70 -16.98 -35.53
CA GLY A 107 -36.85 -17.66 -34.56
C GLY A 107 -35.82 -16.72 -33.95
N PHE A 108 -35.13 -15.94 -34.79
CA PHE A 108 -34.17 -14.94 -34.36
C PHE A 108 -34.81 -13.83 -33.51
N GLN A 109 -35.98 -13.32 -33.92
CA GLN A 109 -36.69 -12.30 -33.16
C GLN A 109 -37.09 -12.80 -31.76
N ALA A 110 -37.53 -14.05 -31.64
CA ALA A 110 -37.88 -14.66 -30.36
C ALA A 110 -36.66 -14.83 -29.46
N GLU A 111 -35.54 -15.34 -29.98
CA GLU A 111 -34.29 -15.47 -29.22
C GLU A 111 -33.70 -14.12 -28.82
N LEU A 112 -33.75 -13.12 -29.69
CA LEU A 112 -33.22 -11.79 -29.40
C LEU A 112 -34.07 -11.10 -28.32
N LYS A 113 -35.38 -11.32 -28.33
CA LYS A 113 -36.29 -10.85 -27.28
C LYS A 113 -35.98 -11.52 -25.94
N GLU A 114 -35.85 -12.84 -25.92
CA GLU A 114 -35.48 -13.60 -24.71
C GLU A 114 -34.12 -13.15 -24.15
N SER A 115 -33.12 -13.00 -25.03
CA SER A 115 -31.79 -12.51 -24.63
C SER A 115 -31.82 -11.07 -24.11
N THR A 116 -32.65 -10.20 -24.69
CA THR A 116 -32.79 -8.80 -24.25
C THR A 116 -33.50 -8.72 -22.90
N GLU A 117 -34.50 -9.56 -22.64
CA GLU A 117 -35.19 -9.66 -21.35
C GLU A 117 -34.26 -10.19 -20.26
N LEU A 118 -33.49 -11.24 -20.54
CA LEU A 118 -32.46 -11.76 -19.63
C LEU A 118 -31.38 -10.71 -19.33
N PHE A 119 -30.96 -9.96 -20.35
CA PHE A 119 -29.99 -8.89 -20.20
C PHE A 119 -30.55 -7.75 -19.36
N THR A 120 -31.72 -7.22 -19.69
CA THR A 120 -32.32 -6.09 -18.97
C THR A 120 -32.67 -6.47 -17.53
N GLN A 121 -33.27 -7.63 -17.28
CA GLN A 121 -33.62 -8.04 -15.92
C GLN A 121 -32.37 -8.30 -15.06
N GLY A 122 -31.40 -9.07 -15.58
CA GLY A 122 -30.18 -9.37 -14.83
C GLY A 122 -29.28 -8.15 -14.60
N PHE A 123 -29.22 -7.24 -15.58
CA PHE A 123 -28.37 -6.06 -15.54
C PHE A 123 -28.98 -4.92 -14.71
N PHE A 124 -30.28 -4.65 -14.85
CA PHE A 124 -30.95 -3.60 -14.07
C PHE A 124 -31.07 -3.95 -12.58
N ASP A 125 -31.19 -5.22 -12.21
CA ASP A 125 -31.16 -5.62 -10.80
C ASP A 125 -29.77 -5.44 -10.17
N TYR A 126 -28.72 -5.47 -10.99
CA TYR A 126 -27.33 -5.40 -10.55
C TYR A 126 -26.83 -3.95 -10.37
N ILE A 127 -27.21 -3.03 -11.26
CA ILE A 127 -26.75 -1.64 -11.26
C ILE A 127 -26.95 -0.94 -9.89
N PRO A 128 -28.13 -1.00 -9.23
CA PRO A 128 -28.33 -0.34 -7.95
C PRO A 128 -27.42 -0.87 -6.84
N GLY A 129 -27.16 -2.19 -6.84
CA GLY A 129 -26.24 -2.82 -5.89
C GLY A 129 -24.80 -2.35 -6.10
N LEU A 130 -24.37 -2.26 -7.37
CA LEU A 130 -23.05 -1.75 -7.72
C LEU A 130 -22.89 -0.27 -7.34
N LEU A 131 -23.87 0.58 -7.63
CA LEU A 131 -23.86 2.01 -7.27
C LEU A 131 -23.78 2.24 -5.76
N LYS A 132 -24.50 1.43 -4.98
CA LYS A 132 -24.44 1.48 -3.52
C LYS A 132 -23.06 1.09 -3.00
N GLU A 133 -22.46 0.06 -3.58
CA GLU A 133 -21.13 -0.42 -3.21
C GLU A 133 -20.05 0.62 -3.54
N MET A 134 -20.13 1.21 -4.73
CA MET A 134 -19.31 2.33 -5.17
C MET A 134 -19.37 3.52 -4.20
N SER A 135 -20.57 3.88 -3.77
CA SER A 135 -20.76 4.97 -2.80
C SER A 135 -20.16 4.64 -1.43
N ARG A 136 -20.25 3.38 -1.00
CA ARG A 136 -19.63 2.92 0.26
C ARG A 136 -18.11 2.98 0.18
N LEU A 137 -17.52 2.51 -0.91
CA LEU A 137 -16.08 2.53 -1.13
C LEU A 137 -15.53 3.95 -1.20
N ARG A 138 -16.22 4.85 -1.92
CA ARG A 138 -15.84 6.26 -2.00
C ARG A 138 -15.73 6.91 -0.62
N LYS A 139 -16.73 6.71 0.24
CA LYS A 139 -16.71 7.24 1.62
C LYS A 139 -15.53 6.70 2.43
N LYS A 140 -15.22 5.41 2.28
CA LYS A 140 -14.06 4.80 2.96
C LYS A 140 -12.74 5.37 2.48
N GLU A 141 -12.61 5.63 1.19
CA GLU A 141 -11.41 6.26 0.61
C GLU A 141 -11.24 7.69 1.16
N GLU A 142 -12.33 8.48 1.16
CA GLU A 142 -12.34 9.84 1.74
C GLU A 142 -11.94 9.83 3.23
N GLU A 143 -12.44 8.87 4.02
CA GLU A 143 -12.04 8.69 5.42
C GLU A 143 -10.56 8.35 5.58
N LYS A 144 -9.98 7.54 4.67
CA LYS A 144 -8.56 7.21 4.67
C LYS A 144 -7.70 8.41 4.28
N ASP A 145 -8.13 9.20 3.30
CA ASP A 145 -7.41 10.42 2.88
C ASP A 145 -7.29 11.43 4.03
N VAL A 146 -8.37 11.61 4.82
CA VAL A 146 -8.35 12.44 6.03
C VAL A 146 -7.34 11.90 7.05
N GLN A 147 -7.32 10.58 7.27
CA GLN A 147 -6.37 9.96 8.20
C GLN A 147 -4.91 10.11 7.74
N VAL A 148 -4.65 9.94 6.44
CA VAL A 148 -3.31 10.11 5.84
C VAL A 148 -2.85 11.56 5.96
N THR A 149 -3.75 12.52 5.75
CA THR A 149 -3.44 13.95 5.91
C THR A 149 -3.02 14.25 7.35
N LYS A 150 -3.81 13.80 8.33
CA LYS A 150 -3.49 13.97 9.75
C LYS A 150 -2.16 13.33 10.14
N LEU A 151 -1.90 12.09 9.70
CA LEU A 151 -0.64 11.41 9.95
C LEU A 151 0.56 12.15 9.35
N THR A 152 0.37 12.77 8.18
CA THR A 152 1.41 13.56 7.53
C THR A 152 1.76 14.81 8.34
N GLU A 153 0.75 15.50 8.85
CA GLU A 153 0.93 16.65 9.75
C GLU A 153 1.63 16.26 11.06
N ASP A 154 1.20 15.16 11.69
CA ASP A 154 1.82 14.64 12.92
C ASP A 154 3.30 14.29 12.70
N LEU A 155 3.63 13.64 11.58
CA LEU A 155 5.02 13.30 11.21
C LEU A 155 5.87 14.55 10.96
N GLU A 156 5.30 15.59 10.37
CA GLU A 156 6.01 16.86 10.19
C GLU A 156 6.31 17.54 11.53
N GLY A 157 5.35 17.49 12.48
CA GLY A 157 5.53 17.96 13.85
C GLY A 157 6.66 17.25 14.58
N ILE A 158 6.64 15.91 14.60
CA ILE A 158 7.69 15.08 15.21
C ILE A 158 9.05 15.38 14.58
N ARG A 159 9.12 15.56 13.25
CA ARG A 159 10.38 15.89 12.57
C ARG A 159 10.96 17.22 13.08
N LYS A 160 10.12 18.24 13.30
CA LYS A 160 10.57 19.54 13.84
C LYS A 160 11.09 19.38 15.27
N GLU A 161 10.40 18.65 16.12
CA GLU A 161 10.84 18.38 17.50
C GLU A 161 12.18 17.64 17.55
N VAL A 162 12.38 16.65 16.68
CA VAL A 162 13.65 15.90 16.58
C VAL A 162 14.81 16.82 16.21
N GLU A 163 14.63 17.75 15.26
CA GLU A 163 15.67 18.71 14.90
C GLU A 163 16.00 19.68 16.03
N GLU A 164 15.01 20.12 16.82
CA GLU A 164 15.24 20.94 18.01
C GLU A 164 16.01 20.18 19.10
N LEU A 165 15.63 18.93 19.37
CA LEU A 165 16.33 18.07 20.32
C LEU A 165 17.78 17.82 19.91
N LYS A 166 18.04 17.66 18.60
CA LYS A 166 19.40 17.51 18.06
C LYS A 166 20.26 18.74 18.34
N LYS A 167 19.73 19.95 18.11
CA LYS A 167 20.43 21.20 18.45
C LYS A 167 20.72 21.32 19.95
N ARG A 168 19.75 20.99 20.80
CA ARG A 168 19.94 21.00 22.27
C ARG A 168 21.00 20.00 22.71
N LYS A 169 21.04 18.80 22.11
CA LYS A 169 22.06 17.79 22.38
C LYS A 169 23.46 18.29 22.02
N GLU A 170 23.63 18.92 20.85
CA GLU A 170 24.92 19.49 20.43
C GLU A 170 25.41 20.59 21.37
N GLU A 171 24.50 21.45 21.84
CA GLU A 171 24.82 22.49 22.82
C GLU A 171 25.25 21.90 24.18
N LEU A 172 24.49 20.92 24.70
CA LEU A 172 24.87 20.22 25.93
C LEU A 172 26.22 19.51 25.80
N GLN A 173 26.51 18.91 24.64
CA GLN A 173 27.80 18.26 24.40
C GLN A 173 28.97 19.24 24.46
N LYS A 174 28.81 20.47 23.95
CA LYS A 174 29.82 21.54 24.09
C LYS A 174 30.01 21.96 25.54
N GLN A 175 28.93 22.07 26.31
CA GLN A 175 29.00 22.41 27.73
C GLN A 175 29.73 21.34 28.53
N VAL A 176 29.41 20.05 28.29
CA VAL A 176 30.10 18.92 28.91
C VAL A 176 31.60 18.96 28.58
N SER A 177 31.96 19.13 27.31
CA SER A 177 33.37 19.21 26.89
C SER A 177 34.12 20.35 27.59
N THR A 178 33.46 21.51 27.75
CA THR A 178 34.03 22.67 28.45
C THR A 178 34.25 22.38 29.94
N LEU A 179 33.28 21.74 30.59
CA LEU A 179 33.37 21.36 32.00
C LEU A 179 34.46 20.30 32.24
N GLU A 180 34.63 19.34 31.33
CA GLU A 180 35.70 18.33 31.39
C GLU A 180 37.10 18.98 31.35
N ILE A 181 37.30 19.96 30.46
CA ILE A 181 38.55 20.73 30.38
C ILE A 181 38.78 21.50 31.68
N PHE A 182 37.75 22.20 32.18
CA PHE A 182 37.85 22.97 33.43
C PHE A 182 38.17 22.08 34.63
N LEU A 183 37.54 20.90 34.73
CA LEU A 183 37.77 19.94 35.80
C LEU A 183 39.19 19.36 35.73
N THR A 184 39.69 19.09 34.53
CA THR A 184 41.09 18.64 34.32
C THR A 184 42.08 19.71 34.80
N GLN A 185 41.84 20.98 34.45
CA GLN A 185 42.67 22.09 34.92
C GLN A 185 42.64 22.22 36.45
N LYS A 186 41.45 22.16 37.07
CA LYS A 186 41.33 22.25 38.53
C LYS A 186 41.97 21.08 39.26
N SER A 187 41.92 19.89 38.69
CA SER A 187 42.60 18.71 39.24
C SER A 187 44.12 18.92 39.25
N LYS A 188 44.69 19.45 38.17
CA LYS A 188 46.12 19.79 38.10
C LYS A 188 46.52 20.90 39.08
N GLU A 189 45.73 21.97 39.17
CA GLU A 189 45.97 23.04 40.17
C GLU A 189 45.93 22.51 41.61
N LEU A 190 45.08 21.51 41.89
CA LEU A 190 45.02 20.87 43.20
C LEU A 190 46.25 19.99 43.47
N GLU A 191 46.68 19.19 42.49
CA GLU A 191 47.91 18.39 42.59
C GLU A 191 49.14 19.27 42.89
N ASP A 192 49.29 20.39 42.17
CA ASP A 192 50.38 21.34 42.40
C ASP A 192 50.35 21.91 43.84
N LYS A 193 49.16 22.27 44.35
CA LYS A 193 48.99 22.76 45.72
C LYS A 193 49.28 21.69 46.78
N VAL A 194 48.91 20.44 46.52
CA VAL A 194 49.22 19.32 47.41
C VAL A 194 50.73 19.13 47.48
N ALA A 195 51.43 19.15 46.34
CA ALA A 195 52.88 19.04 46.29
C ALA A 195 53.60 20.19 47.03
N GLU A 196 53.12 21.44 46.90
CA GLU A 196 53.64 22.57 47.67
C GLU A 196 53.39 22.42 49.18
N ARG A 197 52.20 21.95 49.58
CA ARG A 197 51.88 21.67 50.98
C ARG A 197 52.81 20.61 51.57
N GLU A 198 53.06 19.51 50.86
CA GLU A 198 53.99 18.46 51.29
C GLU A 198 55.42 18.99 51.48
N LYS A 199 55.89 19.91 50.62
CA LYS A 199 57.20 20.56 50.78
C LYS A 199 57.26 21.41 52.05
N VAL A 200 56.20 22.17 52.34
CA VAL A 200 56.11 22.98 53.56
C VAL A 200 56.04 22.10 54.79
N GLU A 201 55.26 21.02 54.76
CA GLU A 201 55.14 20.05 55.85
C GLU A 201 56.50 19.44 56.23
N LYS A 202 57.29 18.99 55.23
CA LYS A 202 58.67 18.51 55.44
C LYS A 202 59.59 19.56 56.06
N LYS A 203 59.46 20.83 55.65
CA LYS A 203 60.25 21.93 56.25
C LYS A 203 59.88 22.16 57.71
N VAL A 204 58.59 22.12 58.04
CA VAL A 204 58.11 22.28 59.42
C VAL A 204 58.60 21.12 60.29
N GLU A 205 58.54 19.87 59.80
CA GLU A 205 59.05 18.70 60.52
C GLU A 205 60.56 18.81 60.80
N GLY A 206 61.34 19.30 59.82
CA GLY A 206 62.77 19.59 60.00
C GLY A 206 63.03 20.66 61.07
N LEU A 207 62.31 21.78 61.03
CA LEU A 207 62.42 22.84 62.04
C LEU A 207 62.00 22.38 63.44
N CYS A 208 60.94 21.58 63.56
CA CYS A 208 60.52 21.00 64.84
C CYS A 208 61.61 20.12 65.44
N SER A 209 62.30 19.33 64.60
CA SER A 209 63.42 18.50 65.04
C SER A 209 64.59 19.36 65.53
N GLU A 210 64.93 20.43 64.81
CA GLU A 210 66.01 21.36 65.18
C GLU A 210 65.71 22.10 66.50
N VAL A 211 64.49 22.61 66.67
CA VAL A 211 64.05 23.26 67.92
C VAL A 211 64.08 22.26 69.08
N SER A 212 63.72 20.99 68.86
CA SER A 212 63.79 19.96 69.90
C SER A 212 65.23 19.69 70.35
N VAL A 213 66.20 19.69 69.43
CA VAL A 213 67.63 19.54 69.76
C VAL A 213 68.12 20.76 70.53
N GLN A 214 67.82 21.97 70.05
CA GLN A 214 68.21 23.21 70.72
C GLN A 214 67.64 23.30 72.15
N GLY A 215 66.41 22.83 72.37
CA GLY A 215 65.82 22.77 73.72
C GLY A 215 66.59 21.85 74.67
N LEU A 216 67.01 20.66 74.20
CA LEU A 216 67.85 19.75 74.98
C LEU A 216 69.22 20.35 75.30
N ASP A 217 69.86 20.98 74.30
CA ASP A 217 71.16 21.62 74.47
C ASP A 217 71.10 22.75 75.53
N LEU A 218 70.03 23.55 75.51
CA LEU A 218 69.77 24.58 76.52
C LEU A 218 69.52 24.01 77.92
N ASP A 219 68.70 22.96 78.03
CA ASP A 219 68.45 22.29 79.31
C ASP A 219 69.74 21.72 79.92
N ASP A 220 70.60 21.14 79.08
CA ASP A 220 71.93 20.64 79.47
C ASP A 220 72.91 21.75 79.88
N GLU A 221 72.78 22.95 79.29
CA GLU A 221 73.60 24.13 79.63
C GLU A 221 73.17 24.72 80.98
N ILE A 222 71.86 24.84 81.23
CA ILE A 222 71.30 25.31 82.51
C ILE A 222 71.68 24.39 83.68
N MET A 223 71.73 23.07 83.47
CA MET A 223 72.10 22.10 84.51
C MET A 223 73.59 22.17 84.93
N LYS A 224 74.44 22.88 84.18
CA LYS A 224 75.89 23.00 84.43
C LYS A 224 76.27 24.30 85.15
N GLU A 225 75.36 25.26 85.26
CA GLU A 225 75.52 26.53 86.00
C GLU A 225 75.10 26.38 87.48
#